data_AF-F9CVP7-F1
#
_entry.id   AF-F9CVP7-F1
#
_cell.length_a   1.000
_cell.length_b   1.000
_cell.length_c   1.000
_cell.angle_alpha   90.00
_cell.angle_beta   90.00
_cell.angle_gamma   90.00
#
_symmetry.space_group_name_H-M   'P 1'
#
loop_
_entity.id
_entity.type
_entity.pdbx_description
1 polymer ?
#
loop_
_entity_poly.entity_id
_entity_poly.type
_entity_poly.pdbx_seq_one_letter_code
_entity_poly.pdbx_strand_id
1 'polypeptide(L)' 'MKRQCPNCKSINHAKILWGLPADMREIEERLDRKEIVLGGCIVTNHDPKWECNDCYHRWR' A
#
# COMPACT_ATOMS: atom_id res chain seq x y z
N MET A 1 1.60 3.93 -16.99
CA MET A 1 0.13 4.04 -16.78
C MET A 1 -0.18 3.74 -15.32
N LYS A 2 -0.93 4.59 -14.61
CA LYS A 2 -1.33 4.33 -13.20
C LYS A 2 -2.46 3.28 -13.18
N ARG A 3 -2.42 2.32 -12.25
CA ARG A 3 -3.50 1.34 -12.08
C ARG A 3 -4.72 2.02 -11.46
N GLN A 4 -5.91 1.60 -11.89
CA GLN A 4 -7.16 2.01 -11.26
C GLN A 4 -7.57 0.98 -10.22
N CYS A 5 -8.22 1.44 -9.15
CA CYS A 5 -8.85 0.58 -8.17
C CYS A 5 -9.94 -0.26 -8.85
N PRO A 6 -9.90 -1.60 -8.72
CA PRO A 6 -10.92 -2.45 -9.33
C PRO A 6 -12.31 -2.16 -8.74
N ASN A 7 -12.37 -1.74 -7.47
CA ASN A 7 -13.57 -1.45 -6.71
C ASN A 7 -14.18 -0.07 -7.02
N CYS A 8 -13.42 1.02 -6.90
CA CYS A 8 -13.95 2.40 -7.04
C CYS A 8 -13.42 3.18 -8.25
N LYS A 9 -12.57 2.58 -9.09
CA LYS A 9 -11.92 3.19 -10.27
C LYS A 9 -10.97 4.36 -9.99
N SER A 10 -10.78 4.75 -8.73
CA SER A 10 -9.79 5.76 -8.35
C SER A 10 -8.36 5.35 -8.75
N ILE A 11 -7.54 6.34 -9.06
CA ILE A 11 -6.09 6.18 -9.26
C ILE A 11 -5.29 6.51 -8.00
N ASN A 12 -5.95 6.88 -6.89
CA ASN A 12 -5.35 7.15 -5.60
C ASN A 12 -5.16 5.84 -4.82
N HIS A 13 -3.95 5.29 -4.88
CA HIS A 13 -3.60 4.02 -4.24
C HIS A 13 -2.15 4.04 -3.78
N ALA A 14 -1.90 3.35 -2.67
CA ALA A 14 -0.61 3.20 -2.03
C ALA A 14 -0.06 1.79 -2.24
N LYS A 15 1.27 1.64 -2.21
CA LYS A 15 1.89 0.31 -2.09
C LYS A 15 1.73 -0.20 -0.66
N ILE A 16 1.49 -1.49 -0.52
CA ILE A 16 1.51 -2.10 0.81
C ILE A 16 2.94 -2.53 1.13
N LEU A 17 3.50 -2.00 2.21
CA LEU A 17 4.78 -2.42 2.76
C LEU A 17 4.53 -3.52 3.79
N TRP A 18 5.08 -4.70 3.52
CA TRP A 18 5.03 -5.86 4.39
C TRP A 18 6.39 -6.11 5.03
N GLY A 19 6.38 -6.71 6.22
CA GLY A 19 7.59 -7.01 6.99
C GLY A 19 8.05 -5.85 7.88
N LEU A 20 9.26 -6.01 8.41
CA LEU A 20 9.91 -5.01 9.25
C LEU A 20 10.74 -4.05 8.35
N PRO A 21 10.46 -2.75 8.35
CA PRO A 21 11.28 -1.79 7.61
C PRO A 21 12.70 -1.68 8.20
N ALA A 22 13.69 -1.48 7.32
CA ALA A 22 15.09 -1.31 7.72
C ALA A 22 15.43 0.14 8.12
N ASP A 23 14.76 1.13 7.51
CA ASP A 23 14.89 2.56 7.82
C ASP A 23 13.49 3.12 8.08
N MET A 24 13.24 3.59 9.30
CA MET A 24 11.93 4.12 9.68
C MET A 24 11.67 5.54 9.14
N ARG A 25 12.72 6.35 8.92
CA ARG A 25 12.55 7.77 8.58
C ARG A 25 11.98 7.95 7.17
N GLU A 26 12.52 7.23 6.18
CA GLU A 26 11.98 7.26 4.82
C GLU A 26 10.53 6.73 4.78
N ILE A 27 10.24 5.73 5.61
CA ILE A 27 8.93 5.11 5.69
C ILE A 27 7.89 6.07 6.27
N GLU A 28 8.23 6.80 7.33
CA GLU A 28 7.37 7.84 7.93
C GLU A 28 7.00 8.91 6.89
N GLU A 29 7.99 9.46 6.17
CA GLU A 29 7.72 10.48 5.14
C GLU A 29 6.82 9.96 4.01
N ARG A 30 6.97 8.68 3.63
CA ARG A 30 6.16 8.04 2.58
C ARG A 30 4.75 7.70 3.06
N LEU A 31 4.57 7.40 4.34
CA LEU A 31 3.27 7.23 4.99
C LEU A 31 2.52 8.56 5.00
N ASP A 32 3.19 9.66 5.37
CA ASP A 32 2.60 11.01 5.39
C ASP A 32 2.12 11.43 3.99
N ARG A 33 2.89 11.10 2.95
CA ARG A 33 2.50 11.34 1.55
C ARG A 33 1.46 10.35 1.01
N LYS A 34 1.04 9.36 1.80
CA LYS A 34 0.11 8.28 1.41
C LYS A 34 0.57 7.49 0.18
N GLU A 35 1.88 7.38 -0.01
CA GLU A 35 2.49 6.60 -1.09
C GLU A 35 2.58 5.11 -0.71
N ILE A 36 2.63 4.83 0.59
CA ILE A 36 2.64 3.49 1.18
C ILE A 36 1.62 3.37 2.32
N VAL A 37 1.25 2.13 2.64
CA VAL A 37 0.55 1.74 3.86
C VAL A 37 1.23 0.49 4.45
N LEU A 38 1.08 0.26 5.75
CA LEU A 38 1.64 -0.92 6.40
C LEU A 38 0.68 -2.11 6.31
N GLY A 39 1.17 -3.24 5.77
CA GLY A 39 0.38 -4.45 5.62
C GLY A 39 0.36 -5.33 6.88
N GLY A 40 1.50 -5.38 7.58
CA GLY A 40 1.77 -6.28 8.70
C GLY A 40 3.17 -6.88 8.60
N CYS A 41 3.60 -7.60 9.65
CA CYS A 41 4.97 -8.11 9.74
C CYS A 41 5.21 -9.43 8.98
N ILE A 42 4.14 -10.17 8.67
CA ILE A 42 4.24 -11.48 8.02
C ILE A 42 4.18 -11.29 6.51
N VAL A 43 5.15 -11.86 5.80
CA VAL A 43 5.24 -11.85 4.34
C VAL A 43 4.93 -13.25 3.82
N THR A 44 4.03 -13.34 2.86
CA THR A 44 3.60 -14.55 2.15
C THR A 44 3.69 -14.35 0.63
N ASN A 45 3.44 -15.40 -0.15
CA ASN A 45 3.42 -15.31 -1.61
C ASN A 45 2.11 -14.74 -2.18
N HIS A 46 1.12 -14.47 -1.34
CA HIS A 46 -0.23 -14.08 -1.76
C HIS A 46 -0.67 -12.72 -1.20
N ASP A 47 0.28 -11.95 -0.67
CA ASP A 47 -0.05 -10.66 -0.07
C ASP A 47 -0.45 -9.64 -1.13
N PRO A 48 -1.49 -8.83 -0.86
CA PRO A 48 -1.88 -7.76 -1.75
C PRO A 48 -0.74 -6.73 -1.86
N LYS A 49 -0.51 -6.25 -3.08
CA LYS A 49 0.55 -5.27 -3.38
C LYS A 49 0.10 -3.81 -3.24
N TRP A 50 -1.21 -3.57 -3.32
CA TRP A 50 -1.80 -2.24 -3.41
C TRP A 50 -3.04 -2.12 -2.53
N GLU A 51 -3.19 -0.95 -1.90
CA GLU A 51 -4.39 -0.53 -1.17
C GLU A 51 -4.91 0.80 -1.73
N CYS A 52 -6.22 0.97 -1.81
CA CYS A 52 -6.84 2.18 -2.32
C CYS A 52 -6.94 3.17 -1.17
N ASN A 53 -6.45 4.38 -1.38
CA ASN A 53 -6.54 5.42 -0.36
C ASN A 53 -7.97 5.95 -0.18
N ASP A 54 -8.86 5.73 -1.15
CA ASP A 54 -10.23 6.27 -1.12
C ASP A 54 -11.28 5.26 -0.62
N CYS A 55 -11.08 3.96 -0.87
CA CYS A 55 -12.04 2.92 -0.49
C CYS A 55 -11.42 1.74 0.28
N TYR A 56 -10.13 1.79 0.60
CA TYR A 56 -9.39 0.80 1.39
C TYR A 56 -9.41 -0.64 0.84
N HIS A 57 -9.88 -0.84 -0.39
CA HIS A 57 -9.79 -2.12 -1.06
C HIS A 57 -8.32 -2.53 -1.22
N ARG A 58 -8.00 -3.80 -0.98
CA ARG A 58 -6.68 -4.40 -1.25
C ARG A 58 -6.78 -5.32 -2.46
N TRP A 59 -5.88 -5.14 -3.42
CA TRP A 59 -5.92 -5.86 -4.70
C TRP A 59 -5.55 -7.32 -4.42
N ARG A 60 -6.49 -8.25 -4.63
CA ARG A 60 -6.28 -9.70 -4.55
C ARG A 60 -5.97 -10.31 -5.90
#